data_AF-A0A370U2A3-F1
#
_entry.id   AF-A0A370U2A3-F1
#
_cell.length_a   1.000
_cell.length_b   1.000
_cell.length_c   1.000
_cell.angle_alpha   90.00
_cell.angle_beta   90.00
_cell.angle_gamma   90.00
#
_symmetry.space_group_name_H-M   'P 1'
#
loop_
_entity.id
_entity.type
_entity.pdbx_description
1 polymer ?
#
loop_
_entity_poly.entity_id
_entity_poly.type
_entity_poly.pdbx_seq_one_letter_code
_entity_poly.pdbx_strand_id
1 'polypeptide(L)'
;MPLIGPPITYDCLTELTDVLDCTSKIYDIIGPHYEWNWPDWEKHLERHVSSDDEQEIRKRDPGETDDEYKDRMCRRAARPEKRACEEAEWLKSAIIMTRALHFAQSKHTQGYTLKIESITGRLEHSYSPQRMYEYVVVCFNQGWGRRIWKRDLPMPPNTMSEVENGKWFSDKTFSMEQEIVGKWNNGVELGQIVGRRTLSNLAGASSVPFFAYLAGY
;
A
#
# COMPACT_ATOMS: atom_id res chain seq x y z
N MET A 1 23.76 -11.07 -2.07
CA MET A 1 23.44 -9.78 -2.73
C MET A 1 22.83 -8.87 -1.68
N PRO A 2 23.34 -7.63 -1.48
CA PRO A 2 22.71 -6.68 -0.57
C PRO A 2 21.36 -6.23 -1.15
N LEU A 3 20.34 -6.20 -0.30
CA LEU A 3 19.01 -5.67 -0.60
C LEU A 3 19.11 -4.13 -0.66
N ILE A 4 19.28 -3.58 -1.85
CA ILE A 4 19.36 -2.14 -2.07
C ILE A 4 17.92 -1.61 -2.23
N GLY A 5 17.41 -0.94 -1.20
CA GLY A 5 16.18 -0.16 -1.25
C GLY A 5 16.40 1.22 -0.63
N PRO A 6 15.74 2.28 -1.13
CA PRO A 6 15.88 3.63 -0.58
C PRO A 6 15.44 3.67 0.90
N PRO A 7 16.00 4.59 1.71
CA PRO A 7 15.53 4.81 3.07
C PRO A 7 14.06 5.24 3.03
N ILE A 8 13.18 4.41 3.61
CA ILE A 8 11.75 4.70 3.71
C ILE A 8 11.58 5.77 4.79
N THR A 9 11.57 7.04 4.39
CA THR A 9 11.09 8.14 5.22
C THR A 9 9.56 8.17 5.18
N TYR A 10 8.94 8.20 6.36
CA TYR A 10 7.50 8.15 6.64
C TYR A 10 6.62 9.25 5.98
N ASP A 11 7.18 10.08 5.10
CA ASP A 11 6.51 11.13 4.33
C ASP A 11 6.04 10.63 2.94
N CYS A 12 5.67 9.36 2.82
CA CYS A 12 5.62 8.63 1.54
C CYS A 12 4.58 9.12 0.51
N LEU A 13 5.02 10.02 -0.37
CA LEU A 13 4.55 10.20 -1.75
C LEU A 13 5.08 9.09 -2.68
N THR A 14 5.32 7.87 -2.20
CA THR A 14 6.04 6.85 -2.99
C THR A 14 5.28 6.50 -4.27
N GLU A 15 5.95 6.69 -5.40
CA GLU A 15 5.37 6.38 -6.71
C GLU A 15 5.37 4.86 -6.93
N LEU A 16 4.34 4.35 -7.62
CA LEU A 16 4.22 2.92 -7.90
C LEU A 16 5.46 2.39 -8.65
N THR A 17 6.05 3.19 -9.54
CA THR A 17 7.29 2.88 -10.25
C THR A 17 8.45 2.52 -9.31
N ASP A 18 8.71 3.35 -8.30
CA ASP A 18 9.78 3.10 -7.32
C ASP A 18 9.53 1.82 -6.51
N VAL A 19 8.25 1.57 -6.19
CA VAL A 19 7.82 0.37 -5.45
C VAL A 19 8.02 -0.88 -6.31
N LEU A 20 7.65 -0.84 -7.59
CA LEU A 20 7.84 -1.95 -8.51
C LEU A 20 9.31 -2.28 -8.71
N ASP A 21 10.16 -1.27 -8.89
CA ASP A 21 11.61 -1.45 -9.02
C ASP A 21 12.24 -2.12 -7.78
N CYS A 22 11.81 -1.69 -6.59
CA CYS A 22 12.29 -2.26 -5.32
C CYS A 22 11.80 -3.70 -5.13
N THR A 23 10.50 -3.92 -5.31
CA THR A 23 9.87 -5.23 -5.08
C THR A 23 10.26 -6.26 -6.12
N SER A 24 10.56 -5.88 -7.36
CA SER A 24 11.12 -6.81 -8.37
C SER A 24 12.45 -7.39 -7.92
N LYS A 25 13.37 -6.57 -7.41
CA LYS A 25 14.67 -7.05 -6.91
C LYS A 25 14.53 -7.99 -5.71
N ILE A 26 13.54 -7.72 -4.86
CA ILE A 26 13.23 -8.57 -3.71
C ILE A 26 12.64 -9.89 -4.20
N TYR A 27 11.73 -9.84 -5.17
CA TYR A 27 11.14 -11.01 -5.80
C TYR A 27 12.20 -11.91 -6.46
N ASP A 28 13.22 -11.34 -7.11
CA ASP A 28 14.31 -12.14 -7.68
C ASP A 28 15.06 -12.96 -6.63
N ILE A 29 15.11 -12.47 -5.38
CA ILE A 29 15.80 -13.13 -4.26
C ILE A 29 14.90 -14.18 -3.60
N ILE A 30 13.63 -13.86 -3.35
CA ILE A 30 12.74 -14.71 -2.57
C ILE A 30 11.76 -15.54 -3.42
N GLY A 31 11.61 -15.21 -4.69
CA GLY A 31 10.68 -15.80 -5.67
C GLY A 31 10.71 -17.32 -5.68
N PRO A 32 11.89 -17.96 -5.81
CA PRO A 32 12.02 -19.41 -5.81
C PRO A 32 11.64 -20.10 -4.48
N HIS A 33 11.51 -19.34 -3.40
CA HIS A 33 11.25 -19.87 -2.05
C HIS A 33 9.77 -19.91 -1.67
N TYR A 34 8.87 -19.40 -2.52
CA TYR A 34 7.44 -19.29 -2.20
C TYR A 34 6.56 -19.65 -3.40
N GLU A 35 5.36 -20.14 -3.10
CA GLU A 35 4.27 -20.17 -4.06
C GLU A 35 3.56 -18.81 -4.07
N TRP A 36 3.17 -18.37 -5.26
CA TRP A 36 2.62 -17.04 -5.48
C TRP A 36 1.21 -17.11 -6.03
N ASN A 37 0.28 -16.48 -5.31
CA ASN A 37 -1.09 -16.28 -5.74
C ASN A 37 -1.29 -14.80 -6.03
N TRP A 38 -1.17 -14.43 -7.30
CA TRP A 38 -1.18 -13.02 -7.68
C TRP A 38 -2.61 -12.45 -7.75
N PRO A 39 -2.79 -11.17 -7.36
CA PRO A 39 -4.01 -10.44 -7.66
C PRO A 39 -4.23 -10.41 -9.18
N ASP A 40 -5.45 -10.72 -9.60
CA ASP A 40 -5.86 -10.75 -11.00
C ASP A 40 -6.97 -9.72 -11.19
N TRP A 41 -6.65 -8.62 -11.86
CA TRP A 41 -7.56 -7.49 -12.02
C TRP A 41 -8.73 -7.81 -12.94
N GLU A 42 -8.57 -8.72 -13.92
CA GLU A 42 -9.65 -9.14 -14.80
C GLU A 42 -10.70 -9.91 -13.98
N LYS A 43 -10.25 -10.90 -13.20
CA LYS A 43 -11.13 -11.66 -12.29
C LYS A 43 -11.76 -10.80 -11.21
N HIS A 44 -11.06 -9.78 -10.74
CA HIS A 44 -11.62 -8.80 -9.81
C HIS A 44 -12.81 -8.08 -10.44
N LEU A 45 -12.64 -7.56 -11.67
CA LEU A 45 -13.69 -6.82 -12.38
C LEU A 45 -14.90 -7.68 -12.73
N GLU A 46 -14.72 -8.97 -13.03
CA GLU A 46 -15.84 -9.92 -13.24
C GLU A 46 -16.76 -10.02 -12.01
N ARG A 47 -16.20 -9.82 -10.82
CA ARG A 47 -16.90 -9.92 -9.52
C ARG A 47 -17.25 -8.55 -8.94
N HIS A 48 -16.77 -7.48 -9.57
CA HIS A 48 -16.95 -6.12 -9.08
C HIS A 48 -18.40 -5.71 -9.23
N VAL A 49 -18.98 -5.25 -8.12
CA VAL A 49 -20.31 -4.65 -8.11
C VAL A 49 -20.11 -3.15 -8.00
N SER A 50 -20.38 -2.44 -9.10
CA SER A 50 -20.38 -0.97 -9.13
C SER A 50 -21.22 -0.41 -7.99
N SER A 51 -20.70 0.58 -7.27
CA SER A 51 -21.49 1.32 -6.29
C SER A 51 -22.52 2.24 -6.95
N ASP A 52 -23.62 2.52 -6.25
CA ASP A 52 -24.71 3.40 -6.71
C ASP A 52 -24.22 4.84 -7.00
N ASP A 53 -23.13 5.28 -6.36
CA ASP A 53 -22.45 6.56 -6.60
C ASP A 53 -22.02 6.72 -8.07
N GLU A 54 -21.76 5.64 -8.81
CA GLU A 54 -21.41 5.73 -10.23
C GLU A 54 -22.58 6.13 -11.13
N GLN A 55 -23.83 5.90 -10.69
CA GLN A 55 -25.02 6.21 -11.48
C GLN A 55 -25.38 7.70 -11.44
N GLU A 56 -25.27 8.36 -10.28
CA GLU A 56 -25.64 9.78 -10.14
C GLU A 56 -24.74 10.73 -10.94
N ILE A 57 -23.48 10.37 -11.13
CA ILE A 57 -22.47 11.23 -11.77
C ILE A 57 -22.44 11.04 -13.30
N ARG A 58 -23.33 10.20 -13.87
CA ARG A 58 -23.57 10.09 -15.33
C ARG A 58 -24.39 11.26 -15.88
N LYS A 59 -24.92 12.12 -15.01
CA LYS A 59 -25.59 13.37 -15.40
C LYS A 59 -24.59 14.29 -16.12
N ARG A 60 -25.06 14.88 -17.22
CA ARG A 60 -24.32 15.88 -17.98
C ARG A 60 -24.39 17.21 -17.24
N ASP A 61 -23.25 17.89 -17.13
CA ASP A 61 -23.25 19.22 -16.53
C ASP A 61 -23.87 20.24 -17.52
N PRO A 62 -24.70 21.19 -17.06
CA PRO A 62 -25.45 22.08 -17.96
C PRO A 62 -24.58 22.95 -18.89
N GLY A 63 -23.30 23.17 -18.54
CA GLY A 63 -22.34 23.93 -19.32
C GLY A 63 -21.30 23.10 -20.07
N GLU A 64 -21.37 21.77 -19.99
CA GLU A 64 -20.39 20.87 -20.61
C GLU A 64 -20.69 20.68 -22.11
N THR A 65 -19.68 20.89 -22.95
CA THR A 65 -19.77 20.67 -24.39
C THR A 65 -19.93 19.18 -24.73
N ASP A 66 -20.37 18.87 -25.94
CA ASP A 66 -20.54 17.47 -26.38
C ASP A 66 -19.21 16.70 -26.37
N ASP A 67 -18.11 17.36 -26.72
CA ASP A 67 -16.77 16.74 -26.76
C ASP A 67 -16.20 16.55 -25.36
N GLU A 68 -16.37 17.51 -24.45
CA GLU A 68 -15.99 17.36 -23.04
C GLU A 68 -16.77 16.23 -22.36
N TYR A 69 -18.08 16.14 -22.63
CA TYR A 69 -18.92 15.07 -22.12
C TYR A 69 -18.46 13.70 -22.63
N LYS A 70 -18.22 13.56 -23.94
CA LYS A 70 -17.74 12.30 -24.54
C LYS A 70 -16.38 11.90 -23.98
N ASP A 71 -15.44 12.84 -23.89
CA ASP A 71 -14.11 12.58 -23.35
C ASP A 71 -14.17 12.19 -21.85
N ARG A 72 -14.97 12.89 -21.04
CA ARG A 72 -15.21 12.54 -19.64
C ARG A 72 -15.81 11.15 -19.51
N MET A 73 -16.81 10.81 -20.31
CA MET A 73 -17.45 9.50 -20.29
C MET A 73 -16.51 8.38 -20.74
N CYS A 74 -15.64 8.62 -21.73
CA CYS A 74 -14.62 7.67 -22.16
C CYS A 74 -13.58 7.42 -21.05
N ARG A 75 -13.01 8.50 -20.48
CA ARG A 75 -12.07 8.40 -19.34
C ARG A 75 -12.70 7.69 -18.14
N ARG A 76 -14.00 7.85 -17.96
CA ARG A 76 -14.74 7.23 -16.87
C ARG A 76 -15.03 5.76 -17.12
N ALA A 77 -15.40 5.39 -18.34
CA ALA A 77 -15.61 3.99 -18.71
C ALA A 77 -14.33 3.16 -18.52
N ALA A 78 -13.16 3.75 -18.80
CA ALA A 78 -11.86 3.11 -18.59
C ALA A 78 -11.35 3.16 -17.13
N ARG A 79 -12.01 3.91 -16.25
CA ARG A 79 -11.53 4.16 -14.87
C ARG A 79 -11.52 2.89 -14.00
N PRO A 80 -12.55 2.03 -14.00
CA PRO A 80 -12.54 0.81 -13.19
C PRO A 80 -11.37 -0.12 -13.56
N GLU A 81 -11.12 -0.28 -14.86
CA GLU A 81 -10.02 -1.11 -15.37
C GLU A 81 -8.65 -0.55 -14.97
N LYS A 82 -8.38 0.71 -15.31
CA LYS A 82 -7.11 1.36 -14.96
C LYS A 82 -6.84 1.28 -13.46
N ARG A 83 -7.88 1.47 -12.66
CA ARG A 83 -7.81 1.39 -11.21
C ARG A 83 -7.53 -0.02 -10.72
N ALA A 84 -8.28 -1.02 -11.18
CA ALA A 84 -8.08 -2.41 -10.77
C ALA A 84 -6.67 -2.91 -11.12
N CYS A 85 -6.14 -2.50 -12.28
CA CYS A 85 -4.77 -2.76 -12.67
C CYS A 85 -3.76 -2.13 -11.70
N GLU A 86 -3.94 -0.86 -11.34
CA GLU A 86 -3.06 -0.17 -10.39
C GLU A 86 -3.14 -0.79 -8.99
N GLU A 87 -4.34 -1.10 -8.51
CA GLU A 87 -4.57 -1.81 -7.23
C GLU A 87 -3.88 -3.17 -7.21
N ALA A 88 -3.94 -3.93 -8.31
CA ALA A 88 -3.30 -5.24 -8.42
C ALA A 88 -1.77 -5.15 -8.28
N GLU A 89 -1.12 -4.16 -8.88
CA GLU A 89 0.34 -3.98 -8.78
C GLU A 89 0.78 -3.57 -7.37
N TRP A 90 -0.01 -2.73 -6.69
CA TRP A 90 0.21 -2.40 -5.29
C TRP A 90 0.02 -3.61 -4.36
N LEU A 91 -1.01 -4.42 -4.58
CA LEU A 91 -1.25 -5.65 -3.82
C LEU A 91 -0.16 -6.69 -4.07
N LYS A 92 0.30 -6.84 -5.31
CA LYS A 92 1.43 -7.70 -5.67
C LYS A 92 2.70 -7.29 -4.91
N SER A 93 2.99 -5.99 -4.90
CA SER A 93 4.10 -5.41 -4.14
C SER A 93 3.99 -5.72 -2.63
N ALA A 94 2.78 -5.60 -2.07
CA ALA A 94 2.53 -5.94 -0.67
C ALA A 94 2.77 -7.43 -0.37
N ILE A 95 2.30 -8.34 -1.23
CA ILE A 95 2.50 -9.80 -1.08
C ILE A 95 4.00 -10.14 -1.09
N ILE A 96 4.77 -9.58 -2.03
CA ILE A 96 6.22 -9.76 -2.10
C ILE A 96 6.87 -9.33 -0.79
N MET A 97 6.52 -8.15 -0.28
CA MET A 97 7.11 -7.61 0.93
C MET A 97 6.70 -8.36 2.21
N THR A 98 5.47 -8.88 2.28
CA THR A 98 5.02 -9.79 3.35
C THR A 98 5.89 -11.05 3.38
N ARG A 99 6.11 -11.68 2.22
CA ARG A 99 6.97 -12.87 2.12
C ARG A 99 8.44 -12.54 2.39
N ALA A 100 8.91 -11.35 2.02
CA ALA A 100 10.26 -10.88 2.32
C ALA A 100 10.48 -10.73 3.83
N LEU A 101 9.52 -10.14 4.54
CA LEU A 101 9.55 -10.02 5.99
C LEU A 101 9.59 -11.39 6.66
N HIS A 102 8.73 -12.31 6.22
CA HIS A 102 8.74 -13.69 6.71
C HIS A 102 10.08 -14.40 6.46
N PHE A 103 10.65 -14.24 5.26
CA PHE A 103 11.95 -14.81 4.91
C PHE A 103 13.05 -14.26 5.81
N ALA A 104 13.12 -12.93 5.95
CA ALA A 104 14.11 -12.26 6.78
C ALA A 104 13.98 -12.67 8.26
N GLN A 105 12.74 -12.77 8.77
CA GLN A 105 12.48 -13.24 10.14
C GLN A 105 12.91 -14.69 10.36
N SER A 106 12.64 -15.57 9.40
CA SER A 106 13.07 -16.97 9.44
C SER A 106 14.60 -17.09 9.51
N LYS A 107 15.31 -16.30 8.67
CA LYS A 107 16.78 -16.24 8.68
C LYS A 107 17.33 -15.65 9.97
N HIS A 108 16.73 -14.58 10.48
CA HIS A 108 17.11 -13.98 11.75
C HIS A 108 16.98 -14.97 12.92
N THR A 109 15.90 -15.74 12.96
CA THR A 109 15.67 -16.79 13.98
C THR A 109 16.71 -17.92 13.91
N GLN A 110 17.27 -18.18 12.72
CA GLN A 110 18.35 -19.14 12.50
C GLN A 110 19.75 -18.57 12.81
N GLY A 111 19.84 -17.34 13.33
CA GLY A 111 21.10 -16.69 13.69
C GLY A 111 21.80 -15.96 12.54
N TYR A 112 21.16 -15.83 11.37
CA TYR A 112 21.72 -15.03 10.28
C TYR A 112 21.43 -13.55 10.51
N THR A 113 22.47 -12.71 10.37
CA THR A 113 22.31 -11.25 10.40
C THR A 113 22.25 -10.70 8.98
N LEU A 114 21.22 -9.90 8.68
CA LEU A 114 21.10 -9.22 7.40
C LEU A 114 21.76 -7.83 7.52
N LYS A 115 22.95 -7.70 6.91
CA LYS A 115 23.65 -6.42 6.76
C LYS A 115 23.46 -5.91 5.34
N ILE A 116 22.89 -4.72 5.22
CA ILE A 116 22.83 -4.00 3.95
C ILE A 116 23.96 -2.99 3.96
N GLU A 117 24.95 -3.19 3.09
CA GLU A 117 26.00 -2.21 2.87
C GLU A 117 25.53 -1.19 1.83
N SER A 118 25.55 0.10 2.18
CA SER A 118 25.40 1.16 1.18
C SER A 118 26.60 1.18 0.23
N ILE A 119 26.38 1.58 -1.03
CA ILE A 119 27.45 1.75 -2.05
C ILE A 119 28.55 2.71 -1.56
N THR A 120 28.22 3.60 -0.62
CA THR A 120 29.15 4.56 0.01
C THR A 120 29.95 3.99 1.18
N GLY A 121 29.77 2.71 1.54
CA GLY A 121 30.49 2.01 2.61
C GLY A 121 30.24 2.57 4.02
N ARG A 122 29.25 3.46 4.19
CA ARG A 122 29.06 4.26 5.42
C ARG A 122 27.75 4.00 6.18
N LEU A 123 26.79 3.30 5.57
CA LEU A 123 25.57 2.90 6.27
C LEU A 123 25.43 1.39 6.21
N GLU A 124 25.64 0.74 7.35
CA GLU A 124 25.10 -0.58 7.63
C GLU A 124 23.64 -0.38 8.07
N HIS A 125 22.68 -0.77 7.22
CA HIS A 125 21.31 -0.95 7.70
C HIS A 125 21.16 -2.39 8.19
N SER A 126 20.78 -2.55 9.45
CA SER A 126 20.35 -3.83 10.00
C SER A 126 18.91 -4.13 9.59
N TYR A 127 18.58 -5.42 9.49
CA TYR A 127 17.19 -5.88 9.42
C TYR A 127 16.33 -5.15 10.45
N SER A 128 15.24 -4.51 9.98
CA SER A 128 14.25 -3.86 10.84
C SER A 128 12.87 -4.39 10.44
N PRO A 129 12.29 -5.34 11.21
CA PRO A 129 10.99 -5.92 10.89
C PRO A 129 9.88 -4.86 10.89
N GLN A 130 10.00 -3.87 11.77
CA GLN A 130 9.09 -2.74 11.83
C GLN A 130 9.06 -1.96 10.51
N ARG A 131 10.23 -1.57 9.96
CA ARG A 131 10.27 -0.81 8.69
C ARG A 131 9.71 -1.60 7.51
N MET A 132 9.97 -2.91 7.48
CA MET A 132 9.38 -3.79 6.45
C MET A 132 7.86 -3.88 6.60
N TYR A 133 7.35 -4.03 7.82
CA TYR A 133 5.92 -3.99 8.11
C TYR A 133 5.27 -2.69 7.65
N GLU A 134 5.86 -1.55 8.00
CA GLU A 134 5.37 -0.23 7.58
C GLU A 134 5.25 -0.13 6.07
N TYR A 135 6.25 -0.63 5.34
CA TYR A 135 6.24 -0.66 3.88
C TYR A 135 5.13 -1.55 3.31
N VAL A 136 4.91 -2.73 3.90
CA VAL A 136 3.78 -3.61 3.53
C VAL A 136 2.46 -2.86 3.72
N VAL A 137 2.29 -2.17 4.84
CA VAL A 137 1.08 -1.40 5.11
C VAL A 137 0.91 -0.26 4.10
N VAL A 138 1.99 0.45 3.75
CA VAL A 138 1.95 1.49 2.70
C VAL A 138 1.46 0.89 1.38
N CYS A 139 2.00 -0.26 0.96
CA CYS A 139 1.58 -0.92 -0.29
C CYS A 139 0.09 -1.26 -0.28
N PHE A 140 -0.44 -1.79 0.83
CA PHE A 140 -1.87 -2.08 0.96
C PHE A 140 -2.78 -0.83 0.92
N ASN A 141 -2.28 0.34 1.32
CA ASN A 141 -3.09 1.56 1.39
C ASN A 141 -2.99 2.45 0.13
N GLN A 142 -1.84 2.50 -0.54
CA GLN A 142 -1.60 3.38 -1.68
C GLN A 142 -2.36 2.95 -2.94
N GLY A 143 -2.66 1.65 -3.10
CA GLY A 143 -3.35 1.13 -4.29
C GLY A 143 -4.68 1.79 -4.64
N TRP A 144 -5.34 2.40 -3.66
CA TRP A 144 -6.59 3.12 -3.85
C TRP A 144 -6.44 4.55 -4.44
N GLY A 145 -5.21 5.09 -4.52
CA GLY A 145 -4.93 6.41 -5.09
C GLY A 145 -5.21 7.62 -4.16
N ARG A 146 -5.63 7.39 -2.91
CA ARG A 146 -5.60 8.44 -1.87
C ARG A 146 -4.45 8.12 -0.93
N ARG A 147 -3.48 9.02 -0.85
CA ARG A 147 -2.40 8.95 0.13
C ARG A 147 -3.03 8.97 1.53
N ILE A 148 -3.20 7.80 2.14
CA ILE A 148 -3.74 7.68 3.50
C ILE A 148 -2.57 7.95 4.45
N TRP A 149 -2.44 9.22 4.84
CA TRP A 149 -1.25 9.74 5.54
C TRP A 149 -1.17 9.40 7.03
N LYS A 150 -2.27 8.96 7.64
CA LYS A 150 -2.31 8.72 9.09
C LYS A 150 -3.30 7.62 9.40
N ARG A 151 -2.81 6.39 9.52
CA ARG A 151 -3.49 5.34 10.26
C ARG A 151 -2.57 5.00 11.42
N ASP A 152 -3.12 4.92 12.63
CA ASP A 152 -2.40 4.31 13.74
C ASP A 152 -2.14 2.87 13.35
N LEU A 153 -0.90 2.57 12.98
CA LEU A 153 -0.51 1.21 12.66
C LEU A 153 -0.57 0.41 13.96
N PRO A 154 -1.22 -0.76 13.99
CA PRO A 154 -1.11 -1.60 15.15
C PRO A 154 0.37 -1.93 15.35
N MET A 155 0.83 -1.78 16.58
CA MET A 155 2.20 -2.05 17.00
C MET A 155 2.21 -3.20 18.01
N PRO A 156 3.30 -3.98 18.08
CA PRO A 156 3.45 -4.99 19.11
C PRO A 156 3.46 -4.35 20.51
N PRO A 157 3.07 -5.10 21.55
CA PRO A 157 3.21 -4.64 22.93
C PRO A 157 4.66 -4.23 23.26
N ASN A 158 4.83 -3.16 24.04
CA ASN A 158 6.14 -2.55 24.36
C ASN A 158 7.13 -3.45 25.14
N THR A 159 6.80 -4.73 25.39
CA THR A 159 7.56 -5.65 26.26
C THR A 159 8.01 -6.93 25.56
N MET A 160 8.09 -6.94 24.23
CA MET A 160 8.55 -8.11 23.46
C MET A 160 10.05 -8.03 23.12
N SER A 161 10.72 -9.18 23.08
CA SER A 161 12.08 -9.29 22.53
C SER A 161 12.10 -8.97 21.02
N GLU A 162 13.28 -8.71 20.46
CA GLU A 162 13.43 -8.40 19.03
C GLU A 162 12.90 -9.52 18.12
N VAL A 163 13.13 -10.78 18.48
CA VAL A 163 12.64 -11.95 17.75
C VAL A 163 11.11 -12.04 17.83
N GLU A 164 10.53 -11.79 19.00
CA GLU A 164 9.08 -11.78 19.19
C GLU A 164 8.41 -10.61 18.44
N ASN A 165 9.04 -9.43 18.44
CA ASN A 165 8.58 -8.29 17.64
C ASN A 165 8.58 -8.63 16.15
N GLY A 166 9.67 -9.19 15.64
CA GLY A 166 9.76 -9.57 14.23
C GLY A 166 8.74 -10.62 13.82
N LYS A 167 8.49 -11.60 14.70
CA LYS A 167 7.41 -12.59 14.50
C LYS A 167 6.04 -11.92 14.51
N TRP A 168 5.78 -11.03 15.46
CA TRP A 168 4.52 -10.30 15.54
C TRP A 168 4.24 -9.53 14.24
N PHE A 169 5.24 -8.80 13.72
CA PHE A 169 5.11 -8.06 12.46
C PHE A 169 4.84 -9.00 11.28
N SER A 170 5.57 -10.10 11.18
CA SER A 170 5.36 -11.13 10.16
C SER A 170 3.92 -11.66 10.21
N ASP A 171 3.47 -12.17 11.37
CA ASP A 171 2.14 -12.73 11.56
C ASP A 171 1.05 -11.69 11.24
N LYS A 172 1.27 -10.43 11.63
CA LYS A 172 0.35 -9.33 11.34
C LYS A 172 0.24 -9.05 9.83
N THR A 173 1.36 -9.01 9.10
CA THR A 173 1.34 -8.81 7.64
C THR A 173 0.65 -9.95 6.90
N PHE A 174 0.83 -11.21 7.31
CA PHE A 174 0.11 -12.34 6.73
C PHE A 174 -1.40 -12.26 6.94
N SER A 175 -1.82 -11.93 8.17
CA SER A 175 -3.24 -11.75 8.47
C SER A 175 -3.86 -10.62 7.64
N MET A 176 -3.15 -9.50 7.48
CA MET A 176 -3.58 -8.39 6.63
C MET A 176 -3.68 -8.80 5.16
N GLU A 177 -2.69 -9.53 4.64
CA GLU A 177 -2.70 -10.04 3.27
C GLU A 177 -3.93 -10.92 3.01
N GLN A 178 -4.17 -11.92 3.86
CA GLN A 178 -5.30 -12.82 3.71
C GLN A 178 -6.64 -12.07 3.72
N GLU A 179 -6.80 -11.11 4.61
CA GLU A 179 -8.02 -10.31 4.69
C GLU A 179 -8.18 -9.40 3.46
N ILE A 180 -7.16 -8.62 3.13
CA ILE A 180 -7.24 -7.57 2.12
C ILE A 180 -7.32 -8.19 0.73
N VAL A 181 -6.38 -9.08 0.39
CA VAL A 181 -6.36 -9.76 -0.91
C VAL A 181 -7.58 -10.67 -1.06
N GLY A 182 -8.02 -11.33 0.02
CA GLY A 182 -9.24 -12.15 0.00
C GLY A 182 -10.49 -11.34 -0.33
N LYS A 183 -10.70 -10.18 0.30
CA LYS A 183 -11.83 -9.30 -0.02
C LYS A 183 -11.71 -8.70 -1.42
N TRP A 184 -10.51 -8.27 -1.81
CA TRP A 184 -10.27 -7.69 -3.13
C TRP A 184 -10.54 -8.70 -4.24
N ASN A 185 -10.06 -9.95 -4.12
CA ASN A 185 -10.35 -11.03 -5.07
C ASN A 185 -11.85 -11.37 -5.17
N ASN A 186 -12.67 -10.95 -4.21
CA ASN A 186 -14.13 -11.09 -4.23
C ASN A 186 -14.85 -9.85 -4.81
N GLY A 187 -14.13 -8.96 -5.50
CA GLY A 187 -14.70 -7.80 -6.18
C GLY A 187 -14.89 -6.57 -5.30
N VAL A 188 -14.41 -6.59 -4.05
CA VAL A 188 -14.49 -5.43 -3.15
C VAL A 188 -13.34 -4.47 -3.47
N GLU A 189 -13.69 -3.21 -3.74
CA GLU A 189 -12.73 -2.14 -3.98
C GLU A 189 -11.74 -1.95 -2.81
N LEU A 190 -10.45 -1.74 -3.11
CA LEU A 190 -9.41 -1.65 -2.09
C LEU A 190 -9.70 -0.57 -1.03
N GLY A 191 -10.22 0.59 -1.44
CA GLY A 191 -10.56 1.70 -0.54
C GLY A 191 -11.71 1.41 0.41
N GLN A 192 -12.59 0.47 0.08
CA GLN A 192 -13.64 0.01 0.98
C GLN A 192 -13.06 -0.94 2.04
N ILE A 193 -12.05 -1.73 1.67
CA ILE A 193 -11.37 -2.68 2.55
C ILE A 193 -10.49 -1.95 3.58
N VAL A 194 -9.61 -1.06 3.11
CA VAL A 194 -8.67 -0.37 4.00
C VAL A 194 -9.29 0.82 4.72
N GLY A 195 -10.49 1.24 4.31
CA GLY A 195 -11.25 2.34 4.88
C GLY A 195 -10.89 3.69 4.23
N ARG A 196 -11.91 4.36 3.68
CA ARG A 196 -11.81 5.74 3.17
C ARG A 196 -11.59 6.72 4.34
N ARG A 197 -10.39 7.28 4.48
CA ARG A 197 -10.22 8.59 5.14
C ARG A 197 -10.23 9.67 4.07
N THR A 198 -11.38 10.31 3.88
CA THR A 198 -11.51 11.52 3.07
C THR A 198 -11.04 12.74 3.88
N LEU A 199 -10.65 13.83 3.22
CA LEU A 199 -10.35 15.11 3.89
C LEU A 199 -11.50 15.57 4.81
N SER A 200 -12.75 15.26 4.45
CA SER A 200 -13.92 15.49 5.31
C SER A 200 -13.88 14.71 6.64
N ASN A 201 -13.28 13.52 6.68
CA ASN A 201 -13.10 12.74 7.91
C ASN A 201 -11.95 13.28 8.78
N LEU A 202 -11.06 14.11 8.22
CA LEU A 202 -10.00 14.82 8.98
C LEU A 202 -10.53 16.12 9.57
N ALA A 203 -11.42 16.83 8.87
CA ALA A 203 -12.04 18.06 9.36
C ALA A 203 -12.97 17.86 10.57
N GLY A 204 -13.56 16.67 10.72
CA GLY A 204 -14.36 16.30 11.90
C GLY A 204 -13.54 15.95 13.15
N ALA A 205 -12.21 15.78 13.02
CA ALA A 205 -11.32 15.45 14.14
C ALA A 205 -10.54 16.67 14.68
N SER A 206 -10.71 17.85 14.06
CA SER A 206 -10.12 19.11 14.54
C SER A 206 -11.20 20.01 15.15
N SER A 207 -11.65 19.69 16.36
CA SER A 207 -12.25 20.68 17.26
C SER A 207 -11.17 21.49 17.99
N VAL A 208 -10.13 21.91 17.26
CA VAL A 208 -9.13 22.87 17.76
C VAL A 208 -9.15 24.03 16.76
N PRO A 209 -9.56 25.25 17.19
CA PRO A 209 -9.75 26.36 16.29
C PRO A 209 -8.42 26.76 15.67
N PHE A 210 -8.38 26.73 14.34
CA PHE A 210 -7.29 27.24 13.53
C PHE A 210 -7.31 28.77 13.64
N PHE A 211 -6.62 29.33 14.63
CA PHE A 211 -6.36 30.77 14.66
C PHE A 211 -5.37 31.11 13.55
N ALA A 212 -5.87 31.83 12.55
CA ALA A 212 -5.08 32.50 11.54
C ALA A 212 -4.11 33.49 12.22
N TYR A 213 -2.82 33.34 11.94
CA TYR A 213 -1.87 34.45 12.03
C TYR A 213 -1.28 34.66 10.63
N LEU A 214 -1.89 35.58 9.89
CA LEU A 214 -1.24 36.27 8.79
C LEU A 214 -0.37 37.36 9.41
N ALA A 215 0.94 37.11 9.48
CA ALA A 215 1.91 38.19 9.62
C ALA A 215 2.25 38.68 8.22
N GLY A 216 1.85 39.91 7.92
CA GLY A 216 2.13 40.59 6.66
C GLY A 216 3.59 41.00 6.53
N TYR A 217 4.06 40.97 5.29
CA TYR A 217 4.98 41.95 4.72
C TYR A 217 4.25 42.62 3.55
#